data_AF-A0A347AHS7-F1
#
_entry.id   AF-A0A347AHS7-F1
#
_cell.length_a   1.000
_cell.length_b   1.000
_cell.length_c   1.000
_cell.angle_alpha   90.00
_cell.angle_beta   90.00
_cell.angle_gamma   90.00
#
_symmetry.space_group_name_H-M   'P 1'
#
loop_
_entity.id
_entity.type
_entity.pdbx_description
1 polymer ?
#
loop_
_entity_poly.entity_id
_entity_poly.type
_entity_poly.pdbx_seq_one_letter_code
_entity_poly.pdbx_strand_id
1 'polypeptide(L)'
;MLEAIFYSLSGFFMKLSDDSYDQEDNKTLAIIFGVICGLTIGYLVVTSADAAYIFLGIFIGTLLSKKIDGIHHIITALVFLSIALIFGIPSMGIGTLVICALAAYIDEIGNDNTAISKRSKFFGLFFKYRFTLKLVILVLSLFGLIQIFHPNFKIIGIEFMQYYTIIYFILFELFYEIAGLKFDAVYNRLSRLSRVLGLIN
;
A
#
# COMPACT_ATOMS: atom_id res chain seq x y z
N MET A 1 13.35 -1.81 12.55
CA MET A 1 13.91 -0.51 12.06
C MET A 1 13.93 -0.43 10.55
N LEU A 2 14.48 -1.43 9.84
CA LEU A 2 14.54 -1.40 8.38
C LEU A 2 13.14 -1.44 7.74
N GLU A 3 12.22 -2.27 8.25
CA GLU A 3 10.82 -2.30 7.79
C GLU A 3 10.15 -0.93 7.79
N ALA A 4 10.30 -0.16 8.88
CA ALA A 4 9.72 1.19 8.97
C ALA A 4 10.18 2.11 7.83
N ILE A 5 11.46 2.02 7.44
CA ILE A 5 12.00 2.79 6.31
C ILE A 5 11.34 2.35 5.01
N PHE A 6 11.24 1.04 4.78
CA PHE A 6 10.64 0.49 3.56
C PHE A 6 9.13 0.75 3.47
N TYR A 7 8.39 0.73 4.60
CA TYR A 7 6.98 1.17 4.65
C TYR A 7 6.86 2.65 4.26
N SER A 8 7.69 3.53 4.82
CA SER A 8 7.69 4.95 4.44
C SER A 8 8.03 5.15 2.96
N LEU A 9 9.06 4.46 2.44
CA LEU A 9 9.48 4.58 1.04
C LEU A 9 8.41 4.04 0.08
N SER A 10 7.80 2.90 0.39
CA SER A 10 6.75 2.33 -0.44
C SER A 10 5.56 3.28 -0.57
N GLY A 11 5.10 3.89 0.53
CA GLY A 11 4.02 4.88 0.50
C GLY A 11 4.42 6.13 -0.31
N PHE A 12 5.62 6.64 -0.08
CA PHE A 12 6.14 7.81 -0.79
C PHE A 12 6.23 7.59 -2.31
N PHE A 13 6.86 6.50 -2.74
CA PHE A 13 7.04 6.21 -4.17
C PHE A 13 5.77 5.76 -4.85
N MET A 14 4.84 5.11 -4.13
CA MET A 14 3.52 4.79 -4.66
C MET A 14 2.80 6.06 -5.09
N LYS A 15 2.73 7.07 -4.20
CA LYS A 15 2.07 8.33 -4.54
C LYS A 15 2.79 9.11 -5.64
N LEU A 16 4.12 9.16 -5.62
CA LEU A 16 4.87 9.81 -6.69
C LEU A 16 4.67 9.13 -8.04
N SER A 17 4.57 7.81 -8.06
CA SER A 17 4.26 7.05 -9.27
C SER A 17 2.89 7.41 -9.83
N ASP A 18 1.86 7.34 -8.98
CA ASP A 18 0.47 7.62 -9.36
C ASP A 18 0.33 9.08 -9.85
N ASP A 19 0.80 10.06 -9.08
CA ASP A 19 0.66 11.48 -9.43
C ASP A 19 1.50 11.87 -10.66
N SER A 20 2.66 11.24 -10.89
CA SER A 20 3.44 11.47 -12.12
C SER A 20 2.67 11.02 -13.36
N TYR A 21 1.86 9.97 -13.25
CA TYR A 21 1.02 9.48 -14.34
C TYR A 21 -0.27 10.31 -14.46
N ASP A 22 -0.96 10.54 -13.36
CA ASP A 22 -2.31 11.12 -13.34
C ASP A 22 -2.31 12.64 -13.52
N GLN A 23 -1.36 13.36 -12.92
CA GLN A 23 -1.33 14.82 -12.95
C GLN A 23 -0.48 15.37 -14.10
N GLU A 24 0.63 14.70 -14.42
CA GLU A 24 1.65 15.20 -15.35
C GLU A 24 1.78 14.38 -16.65
N ASP A 25 1.04 13.26 -16.79
CA ASP A 25 1.13 12.29 -17.91
C ASP A 25 2.58 11.83 -18.21
N ASN A 26 3.45 11.85 -17.19
CA ASN A 26 4.86 11.48 -17.32
C ASN A 26 5.05 10.00 -17.02
N LYS A 27 4.82 9.19 -18.06
CA LYS A 27 4.92 7.73 -18.00
C LYS A 27 6.31 7.25 -17.57
N THR A 28 7.37 7.94 -17.98
CA THR A 28 8.75 7.54 -17.64
C THR A 28 9.02 7.67 -16.15
N LEU A 29 8.71 8.82 -15.54
CA LEU A 29 8.88 8.99 -14.09
C LEU A 29 7.92 8.11 -13.30
N ALA A 30 6.67 7.97 -13.76
CA ALA A 30 5.72 7.05 -13.14
C ALA A 30 6.27 5.62 -13.08
N ILE A 31 6.85 5.12 -14.18
CA ILE A 31 7.47 3.78 -14.21
C ILE A 31 8.70 3.70 -13.30
N ILE A 32 9.57 4.71 -13.29
CA ILE A 32 10.76 4.70 -12.43
C ILE A 32 10.35 4.63 -10.95
N PHE A 33 9.42 5.48 -10.51
CA PHE A 33 8.91 5.46 -9.14
C PHE A 33 8.15 4.18 -8.83
N GLY A 34 7.37 3.66 -9.79
CA GLY A 34 6.67 2.39 -9.68
C GLY A 34 7.61 1.21 -9.47
N VAL A 35 8.72 1.14 -10.21
CA VAL A 35 9.75 0.11 -10.01
C VAL A 35 10.35 0.21 -8.60
N ILE A 36 10.73 1.40 -8.15
CA ILE A 36 11.28 1.59 -6.81
C ILE A 36 10.25 1.19 -5.74
N CYS A 37 8.98 1.58 -5.92
CA CYS A 37 7.88 1.17 -5.06
C CYS A 37 7.76 -0.36 -5.00
N GLY A 38 7.71 -1.03 -6.16
CA GLY A 38 7.64 -2.49 -6.28
C GLY A 38 8.82 -3.21 -5.64
N LEU A 39 10.04 -2.67 -5.74
CA LEU A 39 11.21 -3.18 -5.02
C LEU A 39 11.03 -3.07 -3.50
N THR A 40 10.56 -1.91 -3.01
CA THR A 40 10.38 -1.69 -1.57
C THR A 40 9.27 -2.55 -0.98
N ILE A 41 8.13 -2.68 -1.68
CA ILE A 41 7.03 -3.56 -1.29
C ILE A 41 7.48 -5.02 -1.39
N GLY A 42 8.15 -5.40 -2.46
CA GLY A 42 8.67 -6.75 -2.67
C GLY A 42 9.57 -7.18 -1.52
N TYR A 43 10.49 -6.32 -1.07
CA TYR A 43 11.30 -6.56 0.12
C TYR A 43 10.44 -6.81 1.36
N LEU A 44 9.47 -5.93 1.65
CA LEU A 44 8.61 -6.06 2.84
C LEU A 44 7.82 -7.37 2.86
N VAL A 45 7.22 -7.74 1.74
CA VAL A 45 6.37 -8.93 1.61
C VAL A 45 7.16 -10.22 1.83
N VAL A 46 8.45 -10.27 1.46
CA VAL A 46 9.27 -11.47 1.66
C VAL A 46 9.91 -11.54 3.05
N THR A 47 10.10 -10.39 3.73
CA THR A 47 10.74 -10.36 5.05
C THR A 47 9.77 -10.34 6.23
N SER A 48 8.51 -9.94 6.03
CA SER A 48 7.53 -9.75 7.10
C SER A 48 6.15 -10.31 6.73
N ALA A 49 5.64 -11.23 7.53
CA ALA A 49 4.31 -11.82 7.32
C ALA A 49 3.19 -10.77 7.42
N ASP A 50 3.32 -9.83 8.36
CA ASP A 50 2.39 -8.72 8.54
C ASP A 50 2.35 -7.81 7.31
N ALA A 51 3.52 -7.49 6.75
CA ALA A 51 3.59 -6.73 5.52
C ALA A 51 3.02 -7.50 4.34
N ALA A 52 3.27 -8.82 4.26
CA ALA A 52 2.68 -9.67 3.25
C ALA A 52 1.14 -9.62 3.30
N TYR A 53 0.52 -9.71 4.48
CA TYR A 53 -0.93 -9.58 4.62
C TYR A 53 -1.45 -8.24 4.10
N ILE A 54 -0.77 -7.15 4.44
CA ILE A 54 -1.18 -5.80 4.08
C ILE A 54 -1.02 -5.58 2.58
N PHE A 55 0.17 -5.77 2.02
CA PHE A 55 0.45 -5.42 0.63
C PHE A 55 -0.16 -6.39 -0.37
N LEU A 56 -0.20 -7.70 -0.07
CA LEU A 56 -0.96 -8.65 -0.90
C LEU A 56 -2.47 -8.40 -0.77
N GLY A 57 -2.94 -8.05 0.43
CA GLY A 57 -4.32 -7.64 0.65
C GLY A 57 -4.70 -6.42 -0.19
N ILE A 58 -3.89 -5.36 -0.15
CA ILE A 58 -4.07 -4.16 -0.98
C ILE A 58 -4.06 -4.54 -2.46
N PHE A 59 -3.08 -5.31 -2.92
CA PHE A 59 -2.98 -5.73 -4.31
C PHE A 59 -4.21 -6.52 -4.78
N ILE A 60 -4.67 -7.50 -4.00
CA ILE A 60 -5.87 -8.28 -4.33
C ILE A 60 -7.10 -7.36 -4.32
N GLY A 61 -7.23 -6.48 -3.32
CA GLY A 61 -8.35 -5.55 -3.22
C GLY A 61 -8.44 -4.60 -4.41
N THR A 62 -7.30 -4.04 -4.84
CA THR A 62 -7.22 -3.13 -6.00
C THR A 62 -7.39 -3.85 -7.33
N LEU A 63 -6.94 -5.11 -7.42
CA LEU A 63 -7.20 -5.96 -8.58
C LEU A 63 -8.70 -6.26 -8.72
N LEU A 64 -9.38 -6.60 -7.61
CA LEU A 64 -10.81 -6.88 -7.59
C LEU A 64 -11.67 -5.65 -7.88
N SER A 65 -11.21 -4.45 -7.47
CA SER A 65 -11.88 -3.19 -7.80
C SER A 65 -11.53 -2.68 -9.21
N LYS A 66 -10.65 -3.36 -9.94
CA LYS A 66 -10.16 -2.99 -11.28
C LYS A 66 -9.43 -1.64 -11.32
N LYS A 67 -8.76 -1.27 -10.22
CA LYS A 67 -7.93 -0.05 -10.13
C LYS A 67 -6.60 -0.17 -10.86
N ILE A 68 -6.16 -1.40 -11.18
CA ILE A 68 -4.90 -1.66 -11.89
C ILE A 68 -5.16 -1.52 -13.39
N ASP A 69 -5.06 -0.30 -13.90
CA ASP A 69 -5.32 0.03 -15.31
C ASP A 69 -4.13 0.73 -16.00
N GLY A 70 -3.22 1.35 -15.25
CA GLY A 70 -2.03 2.02 -15.76
C GLY A 70 -0.81 1.11 -15.99
N ILE A 71 0.04 1.46 -16.96
CA ILE A 71 1.30 0.73 -17.20
C ILE A 71 2.24 0.78 -15.99
N HIS A 72 2.22 1.88 -15.24
CA HIS A 72 3.00 2.03 -14.02
C HIS A 72 2.52 1.07 -12.92
N HIS A 73 1.21 0.84 -12.78
CA HIS A 73 0.67 -0.18 -11.86
C HIS A 73 1.07 -1.59 -12.29
N ILE A 74 0.98 -1.91 -13.59
CA ILE A 74 1.36 -3.24 -14.11
C ILE A 74 2.85 -3.51 -13.85
N ILE A 75 3.73 -2.55 -14.13
CA ILE A 75 5.17 -2.72 -13.89
C ILE A 75 5.46 -2.85 -12.40
N THR A 76 4.84 -2.03 -11.55
CA THR A 76 4.97 -2.14 -10.09
C THR A 76 4.52 -3.53 -9.61
N ALA A 77 3.38 -4.01 -10.13
CA ALA A 77 2.84 -5.34 -9.83
C ALA A 77 3.83 -6.45 -10.22
N LEU A 78 4.36 -6.39 -11.44
CA LEU A 78 5.32 -7.37 -11.94
C LEU A 78 6.60 -7.40 -11.10
N VAL A 79 7.14 -6.25 -10.72
CA VAL A 79 8.36 -6.18 -9.90
C VAL A 79 8.11 -6.80 -8.52
N PHE A 80 7.05 -6.39 -7.82
CA PHE A 80 6.80 -6.92 -6.47
C PHE A 80 6.47 -8.43 -6.52
N LEU A 81 5.66 -8.88 -7.49
CA LEU A 81 5.30 -10.30 -7.62
C LEU A 81 6.52 -11.15 -8.00
N SER A 82 7.40 -10.65 -8.87
CA SER A 82 8.63 -11.37 -9.22
C SER A 82 9.52 -11.60 -8.00
N ILE A 83 9.67 -10.59 -7.14
CA ILE A 83 10.40 -10.73 -5.87
C ILE A 83 9.73 -11.78 -4.98
N ALA A 84 8.41 -11.68 -4.80
CA ALA A 84 7.66 -12.63 -3.98
C ALA A 84 7.77 -14.08 -4.50
N LEU A 85 7.82 -14.29 -5.82
CA LEU A 85 7.97 -15.61 -6.43
C LEU A 85 9.40 -16.16 -6.31
N ILE A 86 10.43 -15.33 -6.45
CA ILE A 86 11.84 -15.75 -6.40
C ILE A 86 12.27 -16.09 -4.98
N PHE A 87 11.93 -15.24 -4.02
CA PHE A 87 12.37 -15.38 -2.63
C PHE A 87 11.36 -16.12 -1.74
N GLY A 88 10.13 -16.30 -2.23
CA GLY A 88 9.03 -16.87 -1.47
C GLY A 88 8.38 -15.86 -0.53
N ILE A 89 7.15 -16.15 -0.12
CA ILE A 89 6.42 -15.39 0.90
C ILE A 89 6.44 -16.15 2.24
N PRO A 90 6.41 -15.45 3.38
CA PRO A 90 6.28 -16.08 4.69
C PRO A 90 5.04 -17.00 4.78
N SER A 91 5.04 -17.91 5.77
CA SER A 91 3.83 -18.66 6.10
C SER A 91 2.71 -17.69 6.49
N MET A 92 1.52 -17.90 5.94
CA MET A 92 0.40 -17.00 6.13
C MET A 92 -0.92 -17.77 6.29
N GLY A 93 -1.72 -17.34 7.27
CA GLY A 93 -3.12 -17.68 7.43
C GLY A 93 -4.00 -17.02 6.36
N ILE A 94 -4.65 -17.84 5.53
CA ILE A 94 -5.52 -17.40 4.43
C ILE A 94 -6.62 -16.46 4.94
N GLY A 95 -7.16 -16.69 6.15
CA GLY A 95 -8.23 -15.87 6.72
C GLY A 95 -7.81 -14.41 6.93
N THR A 96 -6.62 -14.17 7.47
CA THR A 96 -6.09 -12.81 7.67
C THR A 96 -5.90 -12.10 6.33
N LEU A 97 -5.34 -12.79 5.33
CA LEU A 97 -5.18 -12.23 3.99
C LEU A 97 -6.52 -11.85 3.35
N VAL A 98 -7.53 -12.72 3.46
CA VAL A 98 -8.88 -12.44 2.94
C VAL A 98 -9.50 -11.23 3.63
N ILE A 99 -9.36 -11.10 4.95
CA ILE A 99 -9.87 -9.95 5.70
C ILE A 99 -9.20 -8.66 5.22
N CYS A 100 -7.87 -8.64 5.07
CA CYS A 100 -7.14 -7.48 4.55
C CYS A 100 -7.55 -7.15 3.10
N ALA A 101 -7.70 -8.15 2.24
CA ALA A 101 -8.10 -7.96 0.85
C ALA A 101 -9.53 -7.40 0.73
N LEU A 102 -10.47 -7.92 1.52
CA LEU A 102 -11.84 -7.40 1.56
C LEU A 102 -11.87 -5.96 2.09
N ALA A 103 -11.08 -5.64 3.11
CA ALA A 103 -10.99 -4.28 3.65
C ALA A 103 -10.48 -3.29 2.60
N ALA A 104 -9.39 -3.64 1.89
CA ALA A 104 -8.86 -2.83 0.80
C ALA A 104 -9.85 -2.68 -0.36
N TYR A 105 -10.55 -3.75 -0.73
CA TYR A 105 -11.59 -3.73 -1.75
C TYR A 105 -12.76 -2.80 -1.37
N ILE A 106 -13.23 -2.87 -0.12
CA ILE A 106 -14.28 -1.99 0.41
C ILE A 106 -13.84 -0.53 0.38
N ASP A 107 -12.61 -0.24 0.79
CA ASP A 107 -12.07 1.11 0.73
C ASP A 107 -12.07 1.65 -0.71
N GLU A 108 -11.68 0.84 -1.68
CA GLU A 108 -11.59 1.26 -3.07
C GLU A 108 -12.96 1.50 -3.71
N ILE A 109 -13.92 0.58 -3.51
CA ILE A 109 -15.30 0.76 -3.97
C ILE A 109 -15.98 1.94 -3.28
N GLY A 110 -15.75 2.09 -1.97
CA GLY A 110 -16.31 3.20 -1.21
C GLY A 110 -15.77 4.55 -1.70
N ASN A 111 -14.49 4.61 -2.07
CA ASN A 111 -13.84 5.82 -2.56
C ASN A 111 -14.36 6.23 -3.94
N ASP A 112 -14.57 5.27 -4.85
CA ASP A 112 -15.08 5.54 -6.20
C ASP A 112 -16.58 5.84 -6.23
N ASN A 113 -17.31 5.51 -5.17
CA ASN A 113 -18.74 5.75 -5.09
C ASN A 113 -19.10 7.19 -4.68
N THR A 114 -19.24 8.05 -5.69
CA THR A 114 -19.63 9.46 -5.49
C THR A 114 -21.00 9.67 -4.82
N ALA A 115 -21.88 8.67 -4.77
CA ALA A 115 -23.15 8.78 -4.04
C ALA A 115 -22.94 8.77 -2.52
N ILE A 116 -21.91 8.06 -2.03
CA ILE A 116 -21.57 8.00 -0.60
C ILE A 116 -21.06 9.35 -0.13
N SER A 117 -20.16 9.98 -0.89
CA SER A 117 -19.62 11.29 -0.55
C SER A 117 -20.69 12.40 -0.59
N LYS A 118 -21.65 12.30 -1.51
CA LYS A 118 -22.81 13.22 -1.58
C LYS A 118 -23.78 13.02 -0.41
N ARG A 119 -23.95 11.78 0.07
CA ARG A 119 -24.89 11.48 1.17
C ARG A 119 -24.36 11.92 2.53
N SER A 120 -23.06 11.79 2.78
CA SER A 120 -22.45 12.20 4.04
C SER A 120 -20.98 12.55 3.86
N LYS A 121 -20.61 13.76 4.33
CA LYS A 121 -19.21 14.20 4.36
C LYS A 121 -18.33 13.27 5.17
N PHE A 122 -18.85 12.67 6.25
CA PHE A 122 -18.11 11.73 7.08
C PHE A 122 -17.72 10.47 6.31
N PHE A 123 -18.69 9.82 5.66
CA PHE A 123 -18.42 8.60 4.88
C PHE A 123 -17.57 8.89 3.64
N GLY A 124 -17.77 10.03 2.98
CA GLY A 124 -16.90 10.47 1.90
C GLY A 124 -15.44 10.62 2.35
N LEU A 125 -15.20 11.21 3.52
CA LEU A 125 -13.86 11.34 4.08
C LEU A 125 -13.27 10.00 4.55
N PHE A 126 -14.11 9.13 5.12
CA PHE A 126 -13.73 7.79 5.57
C PHE A 126 -13.14 6.95 4.41
N PHE A 127 -13.84 6.89 3.28
CA PHE A 127 -13.36 6.11 2.14
C PHE A 127 -12.25 6.82 1.36
N LYS A 128 -12.26 8.16 1.30
CA LYS A 128 -11.17 8.94 0.70
C LYS A 128 -9.81 8.61 1.32
N TYR A 129 -9.77 8.45 2.65
CA TYR A 129 -8.55 8.11 3.39
C TYR A 129 -8.43 6.62 3.69
N ARG A 130 -9.16 5.75 2.98
CA ARG A 130 -9.07 4.29 3.09
C ARG A 130 -9.07 3.78 4.53
N PHE A 131 -10.05 4.22 5.32
CA PHE A 131 -10.09 3.92 6.75
C PHE A 131 -10.47 2.48 7.11
N THR A 132 -11.10 1.71 6.21
CA THR A 132 -11.51 0.32 6.50
C THR A 132 -10.29 -0.55 6.79
N LEU A 133 -9.29 -0.51 5.92
CA LEU A 133 -8.05 -1.26 6.09
C LEU A 133 -7.28 -0.82 7.35
N LYS A 134 -7.28 0.49 7.66
CA LYS A 134 -6.68 1.02 8.90
C LYS A 134 -7.31 0.41 10.15
N LEU A 135 -8.65 0.34 10.18
CA LEU A 135 -9.37 -0.25 11.30
C LEU A 135 -9.13 -1.75 11.41
N VAL A 136 -9.10 -2.46 10.28
CA VAL A 136 -8.79 -3.90 10.25
C VAL A 136 -7.39 -4.18 10.79
N ILE A 137 -6.37 -3.46 10.33
CA ILE A 137 -4.99 -3.61 10.82
C ILE A 137 -4.92 -3.28 12.31
N LEU A 138 -5.61 -2.22 12.77
CA LEU A 138 -5.67 -1.87 14.18
C LEU A 138 -6.26 -3.02 15.01
N VAL A 139 -7.41 -3.57 14.60
CA VAL A 139 -8.08 -4.67 15.31
C VAL A 139 -7.20 -5.93 15.33
N LEU A 140 -6.62 -6.31 14.20
CA LEU A 140 -5.71 -7.47 14.11
C LEU A 140 -4.46 -7.27 14.99
N SER A 141 -3.90 -6.06 15.03
CA SER A 141 -2.74 -5.71 15.86
C SER A 141 -3.09 -5.74 17.36
N LEU A 142 -4.29 -5.29 17.74
CA LEU A 142 -4.78 -5.34 19.13
C LEU A 142 -5.02 -6.79 19.57
N PHE A 143 -5.58 -7.64 18.72
CA PHE A 143 -5.71 -9.06 19.03
C PHE A 143 -4.35 -9.76 19.12
N GLY A 144 -3.37 -9.35 18.31
CA GLY A 144 -1.99 -9.83 18.46
C GLY A 144 -1.38 -9.43 19.79
N LEU A 145 -1.65 -8.21 20.28
CA LEU A 145 -1.25 -7.80 21.63
C LEU A 145 -1.91 -8.67 22.70
N ILE A 146 -3.21 -8.96 22.58
CA ILE A 146 -3.93 -9.85 23.51
C ILE A 146 -3.34 -11.26 23.48
N GLN A 147 -2.96 -11.77 22.31
CA GLN A 147 -2.35 -13.10 22.14
C GLN A 147 -1.02 -13.23 22.88
N ILE A 148 -0.25 -12.14 23.04
CA ILE A 148 0.97 -12.13 23.86
C ILE A 148 0.64 -12.44 25.32
N PHE A 149 -0.44 -11.87 25.85
CA PHE A 149 -0.89 -12.13 27.23
C PHE A 149 -1.67 -13.44 27.37
N HIS A 150 -2.34 -13.88 26.31
CA HIS A 150 -3.16 -15.10 26.26
C HIS A 150 -2.79 -16.00 25.07
N PRO A 151 -1.70 -16.79 25.13
CA PRO A 151 -1.20 -17.58 24.00
C PRO A 151 -2.17 -18.64 23.45
N ASN A 152 -3.13 -19.07 24.26
CA ASN A 152 -4.18 -20.03 23.87
C ASN A 152 -5.29 -19.39 23.02
N PHE A 153 -5.34 -18.05 22.94
CA PHE A 153 -6.26 -17.35 22.07
C PHE A 153 -5.80 -17.51 20.61
N LYS A 154 -6.41 -18.44 19.90
CA LYS A 154 -6.17 -18.71 18.49
C LYS A 154 -7.50 -18.91 17.79
N ILE A 155 -7.63 -18.32 16.61
CA ILE A 155 -8.77 -18.55 15.71
C ILE A 155 -8.23 -19.30 14.50
N ILE A 156 -8.88 -20.40 14.13
CA ILE A 156 -8.42 -21.25 13.03
C ILE A 156 -8.42 -20.43 11.73
N GLY A 157 -7.27 -20.42 11.05
CA GLY A 157 -7.09 -19.71 9.78
C GLY A 157 -6.85 -18.19 9.90
N ILE A 158 -6.86 -17.63 11.11
CA ILE A 158 -6.54 -16.22 11.37
C ILE A 158 -5.24 -16.16 12.18
N GLU A 159 -4.26 -15.47 11.62
CA GLU A 159 -3.05 -15.06 12.31
C GLU A 159 -3.15 -13.58 12.64
N PHE A 160 -2.94 -13.24 13.90
CA PHE A 160 -2.99 -11.84 14.35
C PHE A 160 -1.65 -11.14 14.09
N MET A 161 -1.75 -9.87 13.73
CA MET A 161 -0.58 -9.04 13.42
C MET A 161 0.12 -8.59 14.71
N GLN A 162 1.40 -8.28 14.60
CA GLN A 162 2.19 -7.70 15.67
C GLN A 162 1.68 -6.30 16.02
N TYR A 163 1.70 -5.96 17.31
CA TYR A 163 1.12 -4.70 17.80
C TYR A 163 1.76 -3.43 17.19
N TYR A 164 3.01 -3.51 16.74
CA TYR A 164 3.72 -2.38 16.11
C TYR A 164 3.43 -2.23 14.62
N THR A 165 2.77 -3.19 13.98
CA THR A 165 2.44 -3.16 12.55
C THR A 165 1.55 -1.97 12.19
N ILE A 166 0.65 -1.57 13.10
CA ILE A 166 -0.13 -0.34 12.94
C ILE A 166 0.75 0.91 12.80
N ILE A 167 1.89 0.97 13.50
CA ILE A 167 2.81 2.11 13.41
C ILE A 167 3.47 2.14 12.03
N TYR A 168 3.90 0.99 11.53
CA TYR A 168 4.50 0.88 10.20
C TYR A 168 3.49 1.21 9.10
N PHE A 169 2.24 0.77 9.24
CA PHE A 169 1.19 1.12 8.30
C PHE A 169 0.84 2.61 8.33
N ILE A 170 0.80 3.24 9.52
CA ILE A 170 0.62 4.69 9.64
C ILE A 170 1.79 5.45 9.00
N LEU A 171 3.03 4.96 9.13
CA LEU A 171 4.18 5.57 8.47
C LEU A 171 4.06 5.53 6.94
N PHE A 172 3.64 4.40 6.39
CA PHE A 172 3.34 4.28 4.96
C PHE A 172 2.31 5.32 4.50
N GLU A 173 1.18 5.41 5.20
CA GLU A 173 0.11 6.36 4.88
C GLU A 173 0.56 7.82 5.02
N LEU A 174 1.32 8.14 6.07
CA LEU A 174 1.84 9.47 6.29
C LEU A 174 2.76 9.91 5.14
N PHE A 175 3.65 9.03 4.70
CA PHE A 175 4.58 9.33 3.61
C PHE A 175 3.87 9.37 2.25
N TYR A 176 2.83 8.56 2.05
CA TYR A 176 1.96 8.65 0.89
C TYR A 176 1.30 10.04 0.82
N GLU A 177 0.70 10.53 1.90
CA GLU A 177 0.06 11.85 1.93
C GLU A 177 1.08 13.00 1.80
N ILE A 178 2.25 12.89 2.45
CA ILE A 178 3.33 13.89 2.32
C ILE A 178 3.82 13.99 0.86
N ALA A 179 3.97 12.85 0.18
CA ALA A 179 4.37 12.82 -1.22
C ALA A 179 3.36 13.55 -2.10
N GLY A 180 2.06 13.33 -1.88
CA GLY A 180 1.00 14.05 -2.60
C GLY A 180 1.00 15.55 -2.32
N LEU A 181 1.11 15.97 -1.05
CA LEU A 181 1.15 17.38 -0.66
C LEU A 181 2.39 18.14 -1.17
N LYS A 182 3.49 17.43 -1.42
CA LYS A 182 4.75 17.99 -1.90
C LYS A 182 5.08 17.57 -3.33
N PHE A 183 4.11 17.03 -4.06
CA PHE A 183 4.30 16.46 -5.38
C PHE A 183 4.98 17.46 -6.32
N ASP A 184 4.40 18.64 -6.53
CA ASP A 184 4.95 19.67 -7.44
C ASP A 184 6.41 20.02 -7.12
N ALA A 185 6.74 20.17 -5.84
CA ALA A 185 8.08 20.55 -5.41
C ALA A 185 9.11 19.45 -5.67
N VAL A 186 8.72 18.19 -5.45
CA VAL A 186 9.56 17.01 -5.67
C VAL A 186 9.69 16.71 -7.16
N TYR A 187 8.55 16.66 -7.87
CA TYR A 187 8.48 16.37 -9.29
C TYR A 187 9.28 17.38 -10.11
N ASN A 188 9.14 18.69 -9.88
CA ASN A 188 9.87 19.70 -10.65
C ASN A 188 11.40 19.58 -10.50
N ARG A 189 11.90 19.18 -9.32
CA ARG A 189 13.33 18.95 -9.12
C ARG A 189 13.80 17.71 -9.85
N LEU A 190 13.05 16.61 -9.76
CA LEU A 190 13.41 15.34 -10.38
C LEU A 190 13.22 15.35 -11.90
N SER A 191 12.21 16.04 -12.42
CA SER A 191 11.99 16.23 -13.86
C SER A 191 13.08 17.08 -14.50
N ARG A 192 13.61 18.09 -13.78
CA ARG A 192 14.77 18.86 -14.24
C ARG A 192 16.04 17.99 -14.27
N LEU A 193 16.27 17.19 -13.23
CA LEU A 193 17.42 16.30 -13.17
C LEU A 193 17.39 15.24 -14.28
N SER A 194 16.23 14.61 -14.50
CA SER A 194 16.05 13.59 -15.54
C SER A 194 16.19 14.14 -16.96
N ARG A 195 15.73 15.38 -17.22
CA ARG A 195 16.01 16.09 -18.49
C ARG A 195 17.51 16.34 -18.70
N VAL A 196 18.24 16.75 -17.65
CA VAL A 196 19.71 16.90 -17.72
C VAL A 196 20.41 15.57 -18.00
N LEU A 197 19.88 14.46 -17.46
CA LEU A 197 20.40 13.12 -17.68
C LEU A 197 19.94 12.48 -19.00
N GLY A 198 19.12 13.17 -19.81
CA GLY A 198 18.62 12.66 -21.08
C GLY A 198 17.62 11.50 -20.96
N LEU A 199 17.02 11.30 -19.78
CA LEU A 199 16.03 10.23 -19.55
C LEU A 199 14.64 10.60 -20.06
N ILE A 200 14.36 11.90 -20.19
CA ILE A 200 13.08 12.47 -20.59
C ILE A 200 13.41 13.67 -21.48
N ASN A 201 12.72 13.78 -22.62
CA ASN A 201 12.87 14.90 -23.55
C ASN A 201 12.12 16.14 -23.06
#